data_AF-A0A9P1A1R8-F1
#
_entry.id   AF-A0A9P1A1R8-F1
#
_cell.length_a   1.000
_cell.length_b   1.000
_cell.length_c   1.000
_cell.angle_alpha   90.00
_cell.angle_beta   90.00
_cell.angle_gamma   90.00
#
_symmetry.space_group_name_H-M   'P 1'
#
loop_
_entity.id
_entity.type
_entity.pdbx_description
1 polymer ?
#
loop_
_entity_poly.entity_id
_entity_poly.type
_entity_poly.pdbx_seq_one_letter_code
_entity_poly.pdbx_strand_id
1 'polypeptide(L)'
;MWGAVLILPDGFELAPTDRLSPEMKEKIGNLSFQSYRPSKKNIVVVGPVPGQKYSKITFPILSPDPATNKDAHFLKYPIYVGGNRGRGQIYPDGSKSNNTVYNATATGRVSKIIRKEKGGYELTITDPLDSRQVIYIIPPGPRTSCFRRGRYQI
;
A
#
# COMPACT_ATOMS: atom_id res chain seq x y z
N MET A 1 8.56 3.17 1.89
CA MET A 1 7.90 2.62 3.10
C MET A 1 7.43 1.21 2.82
N TRP A 2 7.42 0.36 3.84
CA TRP A 2 6.92 -1.01 3.79
C TRP A 2 5.92 -1.21 4.93
N GLY A 3 5.04 -2.19 4.78
CA GLY A 3 4.17 -2.68 5.84
C GLY A 3 3.78 -4.12 5.57
N ALA A 4 3.33 -4.82 6.60
CA ALA A 4 2.89 -6.19 6.48
C ALA A 4 1.73 -6.49 7.43
N VAL A 5 0.93 -7.47 7.03
CA VAL A 5 -0.07 -8.13 7.85
C VAL A 5 0.26 -9.62 7.91
N LEU A 6 0.22 -10.18 9.11
CA LEU A 6 0.40 -11.59 9.38
C LEU A 6 -0.89 -12.12 10.01
N ILE A 7 -1.50 -13.11 9.38
CA ILE A 7 -2.73 -13.74 9.83
C ILE A 7 -2.36 -15.13 10.36
N LEU A 8 -2.55 -15.31 11.65
CA LEU A 8 -2.26 -16.54 12.37
C LEU A 8 -3.56 -17.27 12.72
N PRO A 9 -3.49 -18.58 12.98
CA PRO A 9 -4.61 -19.33 13.54
C PRO A 9 -5.07 -18.73 14.88
N ASP A 10 -6.30 -19.03 15.26
CA ASP A 10 -6.82 -18.60 16.55
C ASP A 10 -5.97 -19.21 17.70
N GLY A 11 -5.83 -18.45 18.79
CA GLY A 11 -4.98 -18.79 19.93
C GLY A 11 -3.51 -18.34 19.79
N PHE A 12 -3.00 -18.14 18.57
CA PHE A 12 -1.69 -17.52 18.38
C PHE A 12 -1.77 -16.01 18.64
N GLU A 13 -0.75 -15.46 19.30
CA GLU A 13 -0.66 -14.03 19.56
C GLU A 13 0.79 -13.51 19.54
N LEU A 14 0.95 -12.20 19.62
CA LEU A 14 2.27 -11.60 19.81
C LEU A 14 2.85 -12.01 21.16
N ALA A 15 4.11 -12.45 21.16
CA ALA A 15 4.78 -12.80 22.39
C ALA A 15 4.98 -11.54 23.26
N PRO A 16 4.70 -11.63 24.58
CA PRO A 16 4.89 -10.51 25.49
C PRO A 16 6.39 -10.22 25.67
N THR A 17 6.72 -8.97 25.99
CA THR A 17 8.10 -8.43 25.95
C THR A 17 9.04 -9.05 26.98
N ASP A 18 8.51 -9.61 28.05
CA ASP A 18 9.20 -10.38 29.09
C ASP A 18 9.69 -11.74 28.59
N ARG A 19 8.98 -12.36 27.63
CA ARG A 19 9.36 -13.65 27.02
C ARG A 19 10.40 -13.53 25.90
N LEU A 20 10.75 -12.32 25.49
CA LEU A 20 11.70 -12.11 24.40
C LEU A 20 13.14 -12.15 24.90
N SER A 21 13.96 -13.01 24.28
CA SER A 21 15.41 -13.01 24.50
C SER A 21 16.04 -11.68 24.03
N PRO A 22 17.20 -11.29 24.60
CA PRO A 22 17.90 -10.07 24.18
C PRO A 22 18.20 -10.04 22.68
N GLU A 23 18.61 -11.18 22.10
CA GLU A 23 18.89 -11.31 20.67
C GLU A 23 17.63 -11.05 19.81
N MET A 24 16.46 -11.55 20.25
CA MET A 24 15.21 -11.29 19.53
C MET A 24 14.79 -9.83 19.63
N LYS A 25 14.97 -9.19 20.79
CA LYS A 25 14.69 -7.76 20.98
C LYS A 25 15.54 -6.90 20.04
N GLU A 26 16.82 -7.25 19.87
CA GLU A 26 17.71 -6.55 18.94
C GLU A 26 17.26 -6.73 17.47
N LYS A 27 16.90 -7.95 17.06
CA LYS A 27 16.40 -8.23 15.70
C LYS A 27 15.10 -7.51 15.36
N ILE A 28 14.21 -7.36 16.33
CA ILE A 28 12.96 -6.60 16.20
C ILE A 28 13.28 -5.09 16.14
N GLY A 29 14.27 -4.65 16.92
CA GLY A 29 14.61 -3.25 17.08
C GLY A 29 13.39 -2.45 17.55
N ASN A 30 13.19 -1.27 16.95
CA ASN A 30 12.10 -0.36 17.33
C ASN A 30 10.82 -0.57 16.51
N LEU A 31 10.56 -1.79 16.01
CA LEU A 31 9.32 -2.08 15.29
C LEU A 31 8.14 -2.14 16.28
N SER A 32 7.06 -1.45 15.93
CA SER A 32 5.80 -1.51 16.66
C SER A 32 4.86 -2.48 15.95
N PHE A 33 4.47 -3.54 16.64
CA PHE A 33 3.45 -4.48 16.20
C PHE A 33 2.11 -4.13 16.85
N GLN A 34 1.04 -4.23 16.08
CA GLN A 34 -0.31 -3.96 16.55
C GLN A 34 -1.22 -5.12 16.17
N SER A 35 -2.18 -5.45 17.03
CA SER A 35 -3.28 -6.33 16.63
C SER A 35 -4.22 -5.57 15.70
N TYR A 36 -4.73 -6.24 14.67
CA TYR A 36 -5.65 -5.64 13.70
C TYR A 36 -6.91 -5.06 14.36
N ARG A 37 -7.37 -5.71 15.44
CA ARG A 37 -8.48 -5.25 16.28
C ARG A 37 -8.27 -5.79 17.70
N PRO A 38 -8.78 -5.13 18.77
CA PRO A 38 -8.64 -5.64 20.14
C PRO A 38 -9.11 -7.08 20.35
N SER A 39 -10.14 -7.52 19.63
CA SER A 39 -10.67 -8.88 19.69
C SER A 39 -9.95 -9.90 18.80
N LYS A 40 -9.04 -9.45 17.92
CA LYS A 40 -8.35 -10.28 16.91
C LYS A 40 -6.85 -10.18 17.11
N LYS A 41 -6.36 -10.79 18.19
CA LYS A 41 -4.94 -10.81 18.56
C LYS A 41 -4.05 -11.62 17.61
N ASN A 42 -4.63 -12.60 16.92
CA ASN A 42 -3.97 -13.46 15.94
C ASN A 42 -3.70 -12.78 14.59
N ILE A 43 -4.26 -11.59 14.35
CA ILE A 43 -3.94 -10.81 13.16
C ILE A 43 -3.03 -9.66 13.57
N VAL A 44 -1.78 -9.71 13.11
CA VAL A 44 -0.73 -8.77 13.48
C VAL A 44 -0.41 -7.86 12.29
N VAL A 45 -0.37 -6.56 12.54
CA VAL A 45 -0.04 -5.52 11.56
C VAL A 45 1.23 -4.80 11.99
N VAL A 46 2.08 -4.47 11.01
CA VAL A 46 3.29 -3.67 11.19
C VAL A 46 3.43 -2.67 10.03
N GLY A 47 3.84 -1.45 10.34
CA GLY A 47 4.11 -0.40 9.37
C GLY A 47 3.24 0.85 9.54
N PRO A 48 3.50 1.91 8.74
CA PRO A 48 4.55 2.00 7.71
C PRO A 48 5.96 2.16 8.31
N VAL A 49 6.93 1.42 7.78
CA VAL A 49 8.35 1.50 8.21
C VAL A 49 9.29 1.91 7.07
N PRO A 50 10.44 2.55 7.38
CA PRO A 50 11.46 2.86 6.39
C PRO A 50 12.05 1.59 5.77
N GLY A 51 11.86 1.41 4.46
CA GLY A 51 12.25 0.19 3.75
C GLY A 51 13.75 -0.06 3.64
N GLN A 52 14.56 1.01 3.65
CA GLN A 52 16.02 0.88 3.62
C GLN A 52 16.56 0.32 4.94
N LYS A 53 15.92 0.66 6.05
CA LYS A 53 16.31 0.22 7.39
C LYS A 53 15.80 -1.20 7.69
N TYR A 54 14.60 -1.53 7.23
CA TYR A 54 13.94 -2.80 7.51
C TYR A 54 13.75 -3.60 6.22
N SER A 55 14.78 -4.37 5.84
CA SER A 55 14.72 -5.33 4.73
C SER A 55 14.08 -6.66 5.15
N LYS A 56 14.16 -7.00 6.44
CA LYS A 56 13.57 -8.19 7.05
C LYS A 56 12.81 -7.78 8.31
N ILE A 57 11.64 -8.38 8.51
CA ILE A 57 10.82 -8.21 9.71
C ILE A 57 10.72 -9.57 10.39
N THR A 58 11.03 -9.62 11.69
CA THR A 58 10.90 -10.82 12.51
C THR A 58 9.70 -10.63 13.43
N PHE A 59 8.67 -11.47 13.28
CA PHE A 59 7.47 -11.44 14.13
C PHE A 59 7.67 -12.35 15.35
N PRO A 60 7.64 -11.81 16.58
CA PRO A 60 7.68 -12.63 17.78
C PRO A 60 6.30 -13.22 18.06
N ILE A 61 6.07 -14.48 17.69
CA ILE A 61 4.78 -15.15 17.86
C ILE A 61 4.84 -16.15 19.02
N LEU A 62 3.83 -16.11 19.87
CA LEU A 62 3.58 -17.10 20.91
C LEU A 62 2.49 -18.07 20.44
N SER A 63 2.79 -19.36 20.47
CA SER A 63 1.83 -20.42 20.18
C SER A 63 0.88 -20.64 21.37
N PRO A 64 -0.39 -21.02 21.12
CA PRO A 64 -1.27 -21.46 22.18
C PRO A 64 -0.80 -22.79 22.78
N ASP A 65 -1.22 -23.05 24.01
CA ASP A 65 -0.98 -24.31 24.71
C ASP A 65 -2.28 -25.14 24.75
N PRO A 66 -2.37 -26.29 24.04
CA PRO A 66 -3.55 -27.17 24.04
C PRO A 66 -3.93 -27.74 25.41
N ALA A 67 -3.02 -27.76 26.38
CA ALA A 67 -3.34 -28.21 27.74
C ALA A 67 -4.19 -27.20 28.51
N THR A 68 -4.06 -25.90 28.19
CA THR A 68 -4.76 -24.80 28.87
C THR A 68 -5.84 -24.16 28.00
N ASN A 69 -5.73 -24.25 26.67
CA ASN A 69 -6.71 -23.76 25.71
C ASN A 69 -7.36 -24.92 24.94
N LYS A 70 -8.65 -25.16 25.20
CA LYS A 70 -9.42 -26.25 24.59
C LYS A 70 -9.65 -26.10 23.08
N ASP A 71 -9.59 -24.88 22.57
CA ASP A 71 -9.78 -24.59 21.14
C ASP A 71 -8.47 -24.78 20.34
N ALA A 72 -7.34 -24.98 21.03
CA ALA A 72 -6.05 -25.26 20.42
C ALA A 72 -5.82 -26.77 20.32
N HIS A 73 -5.30 -27.21 19.17
CA HIS A 73 -5.04 -28.63 18.89
C HIS A 73 -3.67 -28.83 18.25
N PHE A 74 -3.08 -30.01 18.44
CA PHE A 74 -1.81 -30.37 17.77
C PHE A 74 -2.07 -30.78 16.32
N LEU A 75 -2.10 -29.80 15.42
CA LEU A 75 -2.40 -29.97 14.01
C LEU A 75 -1.48 -29.12 13.14
N LYS A 76 -1.53 -29.34 11.83
CA LYS A 76 -0.87 -28.46 10.85
C LYS A 76 -1.76 -27.23 10.60
N TYR A 77 -1.22 -26.05 10.88
CA TYR A 77 -1.91 -24.79 10.67
C TYR A 77 -1.36 -24.00 9.48
N PRO A 78 -2.21 -23.34 8.68
CA PRO A 78 -1.76 -22.37 7.69
C PRO A 78 -1.41 -21.04 8.36
N ILE A 79 -0.43 -20.33 7.79
CA ILE A 79 -0.09 -18.95 8.15
C ILE A 79 -0.13 -18.14 6.86
N TYR A 80 -0.83 -17.01 6.88
CA TYR A 80 -0.93 -16.12 5.72
C TYR A 80 -0.21 -14.81 5.99
N VAL A 81 0.52 -14.32 4.99
CA VAL A 81 1.25 -13.06 5.08
C VAL A 81 0.93 -12.20 3.87
N GLY A 82 0.64 -10.93 4.14
CA GLY A 82 0.49 -9.89 3.13
C GLY A 82 1.54 -8.81 3.36
N GLY A 83 2.28 -8.45 2.33
CA GLY A 83 3.29 -7.38 2.38
C GLY A 83 3.00 -6.32 1.35
N ASN A 84 3.16 -5.04 1.72
CA ASN A 84 3.08 -3.93 0.79
C ASN A 84 4.36 -3.10 0.83
N ARG A 85 4.84 -2.71 -0.36
CA ARG A 85 5.93 -1.76 -0.53
C ARG A 85 5.48 -0.63 -1.44
N GLY A 86 5.67 0.60 -0.97
CA GLY A 86 5.30 1.80 -1.71
C GLY A 86 3.88 2.28 -1.42
N ARG A 87 3.41 3.23 -2.22
CA ARG A 87 2.13 3.92 -2.02
C ARG A 87 1.01 3.24 -2.80
N GLY A 88 -0.18 3.17 -2.22
CA GLY A 88 -1.38 2.67 -2.89
C GLY A 88 -1.86 3.59 -4.02
N GLN A 89 -2.68 3.02 -4.90
CA GLN A 89 -3.23 3.69 -6.09
C GLN A 89 -4.52 4.46 -5.78
N ILE A 90 -5.25 4.07 -4.74
CA ILE A 90 -6.60 4.55 -4.40
C ILE A 90 -6.65 4.87 -2.91
N TYR A 91 -7.35 5.94 -2.56
CA TYR A 91 -7.61 6.35 -1.18
C TYR A 91 -8.88 5.68 -0.63
N PRO A 92 -9.10 5.66 0.70
CA PRO A 92 -10.28 5.03 1.30
C PRO A 92 -11.63 5.60 0.81
N ASP A 93 -11.66 6.84 0.35
CA ASP A 93 -12.85 7.50 -0.24
C ASP A 93 -13.10 7.10 -1.71
N GLY A 94 -12.25 6.24 -2.29
CA GLY A 94 -12.32 5.82 -3.69
C GLY A 94 -11.60 6.76 -4.66
N SER A 95 -11.07 7.89 -4.20
CA SER A 95 -10.33 8.82 -5.06
C SER A 95 -8.96 8.25 -5.46
N LYS A 96 -8.48 8.62 -6.66
CA LYS A 96 -7.18 8.18 -7.18
C LYS A 96 -6.04 8.94 -6.52
N SER A 97 -4.97 8.23 -6.15
CA SER A 97 -3.71 8.85 -5.75
C SER A 97 -2.93 9.36 -6.96
N ASN A 98 -1.88 10.14 -6.74
CA ASN A 98 -0.92 10.49 -7.81
C ASN A 98 0.07 9.36 -8.14
N ASN A 99 -0.09 8.15 -7.57
CA ASN A 99 0.69 6.95 -7.90
C ASN A 99 -0.15 5.95 -8.70
N THR A 100 -0.85 6.43 -9.73
CA THR A 100 -1.68 5.60 -10.59
C THR A 100 -1.77 6.19 -12.00
N VAL A 101 -2.38 5.44 -12.91
CA VAL A 101 -2.61 5.86 -14.28
C VAL A 101 -3.88 6.70 -14.38
N TYR A 102 -3.77 7.84 -15.07
CA TYR A 102 -4.87 8.74 -15.39
C TYR A 102 -5.28 8.50 -16.85
N ASN A 103 -6.45 7.89 -17.03
CA ASN A 103 -7.01 7.59 -18.35
C ASN A 103 -7.94 8.71 -18.81
N ALA A 104 -7.98 8.96 -20.12
CA ALA A 104 -8.99 9.83 -20.71
C ALA A 104 -10.38 9.16 -20.62
N THR A 105 -11.40 9.94 -20.27
CA THR A 105 -12.79 9.48 -20.20
C THR A 105 -13.61 9.81 -21.44
N ALA A 106 -13.09 10.71 -22.29
CA ALA A 106 -13.70 11.14 -23.53
C ALA A 106 -12.75 10.90 -24.71
N THR A 107 -13.31 10.49 -25.83
CA THR A 107 -12.60 10.38 -27.10
C THR A 107 -12.39 11.77 -27.69
N GLY A 108 -11.25 11.99 -28.33
CA GLY A 108 -11.00 13.26 -29.01
C GLY A 108 -9.53 13.47 -29.32
N ARG A 109 -9.20 14.69 -29.75
CA ARG A 109 -7.83 15.12 -30.06
C ARG A 109 -7.30 16.02 -28.95
N VAL A 110 -6.05 15.79 -28.53
CA VAL A 110 -5.37 16.66 -27.55
C VAL A 110 -5.04 18.00 -28.22
N SER A 111 -5.75 19.06 -27.82
CA SER A 111 -5.60 20.41 -28.37
C SER A 111 -4.59 21.24 -27.60
N LYS A 112 -4.50 21.05 -26.28
CA LYS A 112 -3.58 21.79 -25.39
C LYS A 112 -3.02 20.89 -24.29
N ILE A 113 -1.74 21.09 -23.98
CA ILE A 113 -1.06 20.50 -22.82
C ILE A 113 -0.34 21.63 -22.08
N ILE A 114 -0.71 21.88 -20.82
CA ILE A 114 -0.05 22.87 -19.96
C ILE A 114 0.63 22.12 -18.81
N ARG A 115 1.93 22.30 -18.65
CA ARG A 115 2.65 21.80 -17.47
C ARG A 115 2.54 22.85 -16.36
N LYS A 116 2.07 22.45 -15.17
CA LYS A 116 1.95 23.36 -14.02
C LYS A 116 3.32 23.52 -13.33
N GLU A 117 3.55 24.67 -12.70
CA GLU A 117 4.83 25.01 -12.04
C GLU A 117 5.25 23.99 -10.97
N LYS A 118 4.29 23.53 -10.16
CA LYS A 118 4.50 22.52 -9.12
C LYS A 118 4.51 21.07 -9.66
N GLY A 119 4.60 20.91 -10.98
CA GLY A 119 4.44 19.63 -11.68
C GLY A 119 2.98 19.28 -11.97
N GLY A 120 2.78 18.18 -12.70
CA GLY A 120 1.46 17.80 -13.20
C GLY A 120 1.09 18.53 -14.50
N TYR A 121 -0.10 18.22 -15.01
CA TYR A 121 -0.56 18.63 -16.34
C TYR A 121 -2.01 19.05 -16.33
N GLU A 122 -2.34 20.01 -17.19
CA GLU A 122 -3.69 20.29 -17.63
C GLU A 122 -3.79 19.95 -19.12
N LEU A 123 -4.65 18.99 -19.44
CA LEU A 123 -4.85 18.48 -20.80
C LEU A 123 -6.23 18.89 -21.27
N THR A 124 -6.30 19.51 -22.45
CA THR A 124 -7.57 19.80 -23.10
C THR A 124 -7.74 18.82 -24.27
N ILE A 125 -8.82 18.04 -24.22
CA ILE A 125 -9.23 17.14 -25.30
C ILE A 125 -10.46 17.74 -25.97
N THR A 126 -10.40 17.90 -27.29
CA THR A 126 -11.50 18.43 -28.09
C THR A 126 -12.10 17.29 -28.92
N ASP A 127 -13.41 17.12 -28.81
CA ASP A 127 -14.16 16.21 -29.66
C ASP A 127 -14.21 16.78 -31.09
N PRO A 128 -13.73 16.06 -32.12
CA PRO A 128 -13.75 16.55 -33.49
C PRO A 128 -15.17 16.66 -34.09
N LEU A 129 -16.18 16.00 -33.52
CA LEU A 129 -17.55 16.01 -34.04
C LEU A 129 -18.36 17.19 -33.48
N ASP A 130 -18.36 17.35 -32.16
CA ASP A 130 -19.22 18.32 -31.47
C ASP A 130 -18.49 19.59 -31.01
N SER A 131 -17.17 19.69 -31.25
CA SER A 131 -16.29 20.77 -30.72
C SER A 131 -16.31 20.95 -29.20
N ARG A 132 -16.92 20.02 -28.46
CA ARG A 132 -16.92 20.01 -27.00
C ARG A 132 -15.50 19.80 -26.49
N GLN A 133 -15.14 20.55 -25.45
CA GLN A 133 -13.83 20.46 -24.82
C GLN A 133 -13.95 19.88 -23.43
N VAL A 134 -13.11 18.90 -23.13
CA VAL A 134 -12.98 18.30 -21.80
C VAL A 134 -11.58 18.62 -21.27
N ILE A 135 -11.54 19.13 -20.04
CA ILE A 135 -10.30 19.47 -19.36
C ILE A 135 -9.98 18.38 -18.34
N TYR A 136 -8.78 17.82 -18.42
CA TYR A 136 -8.25 16.86 -17.47
C TYR A 136 -7.13 17.47 -16.66
N ILE A 137 -7.20 17.29 -15.35
CA ILE A 137 -6.17 17.72 -14.41
C ILE A 137 -5.43 16.48 -13.92
N ILE A 138 -4.15 16.39 -14.24
CA ILE A 138 -3.26 15.32 -13.76
C ILE A 138 -2.36 15.91 -12.68
N PRO A 139 -2.34 15.33 -11.46
CA PRO A 139 -1.50 15.82 -10.37
C PRO A 139 0.00 15.57 -10.66
N PRO A 140 0.91 16.17 -9.88
CA PRO A 140 2.33 15.89 -9.97
C PRO A 140 2.67 14.41 -9.70
N GLY A 141 3.57 13.83 -10.49
CA GLY A 141 4.05 12.46 -10.32
C GLY A 141 3.99 11.66 -11.62
N PRO A 142 2.78 11.38 -12.16
CA PRO A 142 2.60 10.72 -13.44
C PRO A 142 3.22 11.53 -14.58
N ARG A 143 3.82 10.83 -15.55
CA ARG A 143 4.30 11.43 -16.80
C ARG A 143 3.24 11.29 -17.88
N THR A 144 3.08 12.33 -18.71
CA THR A 144 2.20 12.26 -19.88
C THR A 144 2.84 11.42 -21.00
N SER A 145 2.09 10.50 -21.58
CA SER A 145 2.42 9.83 -22.85
C SER A 145 1.74 10.48 -24.06
N CYS A 146 0.82 11.42 -23.82
CA CYS A 146 0.10 12.12 -24.86
C CYS A 146 0.89 13.34 -25.34
N PHE A 147 0.81 13.61 -26.65
CA PHE A 147 1.43 14.75 -27.31
C PHE A 147 0.39 15.52 -28.12
N ARG A 148 0.60 16.83 -28.26
CA ARG A 148 -0.19 17.63 -29.19
C ARG A 148 0.22 17.29 -30.63
N ARG A 149 -0.76 16.97 -31.48
CA ARG A 149 -0.51 16.74 -32.92
C ARG A 149 0.19 17.97 -33.52
N GLY A 150 1.38 17.76 -34.09
CA GLY A 150 2.19 18.82 -34.71
C GLY A 150 3.44 19.28 -33.94
N ARG A 151 3.69 18.76 -32.73
CA ARG A 151 5.01 18.89 -32.08
C ARG A 151 5.58 17.51 -31.77
N TYR A 152 6.41 17.01 -32.67
CA TYR A 152 7.42 16.02 -32.32
C TYR A 152 8.54 16.79 -31.60
N GLN A 153 8.71 16.57 -30.31
CA GLN A 153 9.97 16.86 -29.64
C GLN A 153 10.41 15.56 -29.00
N ILE A 154 11.48 15.03 -29.60
CA ILE A 154 12.28 13.88 -29.19
C ILE A 154 12.91 14.18 -27.83
#